data_AF-A0A1C5UIN4-F1
#
_entry.id   AF-A0A1C5UIN4-F1
#
_cell.length_a   1.000
_cell.length_b   1.000
_cell.length_c   1.000
_cell.angle_alpha   90.00
_cell.angle_beta   90.00
_cell.angle_gamma   90.00
#
_symmetry.space_group_name_H-M   'P 1'
#
loop_
_entity.id
_entity.type
_entity.pdbx_description
1 polymer ?
#
loop_
_entity_poly.entity_id
_entity_poly.type
_entity_poly.pdbx_seq_one_letter_code
_entity_poly.pdbx_strand_id
1 'polypeptide(L)'
;MKITDTIRYAGVNDHQVDLFEGQYKVPNGMSYNSYVILDDKIAVMDTVDANFTHEWLDNIQQILNGRIPDYLIVQHMEPDHAANVANFLKIYPNTTVVSNQKAFNMIQNFFELDLTDRRIEVENGGTLSLGYHQLTFVFAPMVHWPEVMVTYDSTEKVLFSADGFGKFGALDAEEPWDDEARRYFIGIVGKYGKQVQALLKVAATLDIQKICPLHGPVLTEDLGHYIGLYDTWSSYTPETDGIVIAYTSVYSHTRDAVYLLAEKLRSKGCPRVLVYDLARDDMSLAISDAFRYSKLILATTTYNASIYPFMNDFITRLVEHNFQNRTVGIIENGSWAPLAAKVIKEMMAPCKKIDWLKNNVHIWSAVKEENRKEIEAMTDELCKEYIAKSDTLANKNDMSALFRIGYGLYVVTSNDGKRDNGLIVNTVTQLTDNPYRVAVNINKANYSHHVIQQTGVLNVNCLSVEAPFSVFERFGFQSGRTVDKFEGQKVNRSGNGLVFLDKYINAFMSLKVEQYVDLGTHGMFICSVTEARVMSDQETMTYTYYQNNVKPKPQTEGKKGFVCKVCGYIYEGDELPEDIICPLCKHGAVDFEPIQ
;
A
#
# COMPACT_ATOMS: atom_id res chain seq x y z
N MET A 1 19.80 -30.67 -18.87
CA MET A 1 20.65 -29.51 -18.44
C MET A 1 21.40 -29.88 -17.15
N LYS A 2 22.63 -29.39 -16.96
CA LYS A 2 23.42 -29.58 -15.73
C LYS A 2 23.20 -28.39 -14.79
N ILE A 3 22.79 -28.63 -13.54
CA ILE A 3 22.58 -27.57 -12.53
C ILE A 3 23.85 -27.37 -11.71
N THR A 4 24.42 -28.48 -11.23
CA THR A 4 25.71 -28.57 -10.53
C THR A 4 26.42 -29.85 -10.96
N ASP A 5 27.51 -30.25 -10.29
CA ASP A 5 28.19 -31.50 -10.61
C ASP A 5 27.36 -32.74 -10.25
N THR A 6 26.49 -32.67 -9.25
CA THR A 6 25.66 -33.78 -8.76
C THR A 6 24.17 -33.59 -8.98
N ILE A 7 23.69 -32.38 -9.30
CA ILE A 7 22.27 -32.11 -9.59
C ILE A 7 22.04 -31.99 -11.10
N ARG A 8 21.03 -32.70 -11.61
CA ARG A 8 20.66 -32.75 -13.04
C ARG A 8 19.19 -32.38 -13.23
N TYR A 9 18.91 -31.67 -14.32
CA TYR A 9 17.55 -31.38 -14.77
C TYR A 9 17.00 -32.55 -15.60
N ALA A 10 15.81 -33.02 -15.25
CA ALA A 10 15.08 -34.11 -15.89
C ALA A 10 13.69 -33.71 -16.44
N GLY A 11 13.27 -32.46 -16.23
CA GLY A 11 11.97 -31.96 -16.68
C GLY A 11 11.81 -31.84 -18.20
N VAL A 12 10.70 -31.24 -18.61
CA VAL A 12 10.22 -31.22 -20.01
C VAL A 12 9.66 -29.83 -20.39
N ASN A 13 9.55 -29.57 -21.68
CA ASN A 13 8.85 -28.39 -22.22
C ASN A 13 7.54 -28.82 -22.90
N ASP A 14 6.46 -28.14 -22.54
CA ASP A 14 5.15 -28.28 -23.16
C ASP A 14 4.88 -27.11 -24.10
N HIS A 15 4.96 -27.38 -25.39
CA HIS A 15 4.62 -26.42 -26.45
C HIS A 15 3.20 -26.59 -26.98
N GLN A 16 2.45 -27.57 -26.46
CA GLN A 16 1.11 -27.91 -26.95
C GLN A 16 0.02 -27.29 -26.08
N VAL A 17 0.32 -26.95 -24.82
CA VAL A 17 -0.60 -26.23 -23.94
C VAL A 17 -0.96 -24.85 -24.50
N ASP A 18 -2.25 -24.60 -24.68
CA ASP A 18 -2.80 -23.31 -25.05
C ASP A 18 -3.27 -22.51 -23.82
N LEU A 19 -3.81 -23.22 -22.81
CA LEU A 19 -4.27 -22.70 -21.54
C LEU A 19 -3.67 -23.48 -20.35
N PHE A 20 -2.81 -22.84 -19.57
CA PHE A 20 -2.37 -23.38 -18.28
C PHE A 20 -3.50 -23.28 -17.24
N GLU A 21 -3.72 -24.35 -16.46
CA GLU A 21 -4.88 -24.55 -15.58
C GLU A 21 -6.25 -24.33 -16.26
N GLY A 22 -6.30 -24.40 -17.59
CA GLY A 22 -7.52 -24.09 -18.35
C GLY A 22 -7.94 -22.61 -18.33
N GLN A 23 -7.08 -21.68 -17.87
CA GLN A 23 -7.41 -20.25 -17.81
C GLN A 23 -6.33 -19.29 -18.30
N TYR A 24 -5.04 -19.61 -18.16
CA TYR A 24 -3.96 -18.68 -18.52
C TYR A 24 -3.43 -18.97 -19.92
N LYS A 25 -3.56 -18.00 -20.83
CA LYS A 25 -2.97 -18.12 -22.17
C LYS A 25 -1.46 -18.13 -22.10
N VAL A 26 -0.84 -19.21 -22.57
CA VAL A 26 0.61 -19.43 -22.51
C VAL A 26 1.16 -19.65 -23.93
N PRO A 27 1.23 -18.61 -24.78
CA PRO A 27 1.62 -18.76 -26.19
C PRO A 27 3.05 -19.30 -26.38
N ASN A 28 3.90 -19.16 -25.36
CA ASN A 28 5.28 -19.66 -25.33
C ASN A 28 5.40 -21.01 -24.60
N GLY A 29 4.28 -21.69 -24.36
CA GLY A 29 4.24 -22.98 -23.68
C GLY A 29 4.48 -22.90 -22.17
N MET A 30 4.79 -24.05 -21.57
CA MET A 30 5.15 -24.21 -20.16
C MET A 30 6.37 -25.12 -20.03
N SER A 31 7.06 -25.04 -18.90
CA SER A 31 7.98 -26.11 -18.49
C SER A 31 7.44 -26.80 -17.24
N TYR A 32 7.62 -28.12 -17.19
CA TYR A 32 7.38 -28.93 -15.99
C TYR A 32 8.72 -29.46 -15.53
N ASN A 33 9.29 -28.82 -14.51
CA ASN A 33 10.65 -29.05 -14.09
C ASN A 33 10.70 -30.20 -13.07
N SER A 34 11.62 -31.12 -13.28
CA SER A 34 11.96 -32.16 -12.31
C SER A 34 13.48 -32.27 -12.23
N TYR A 35 14.00 -32.67 -11.07
CA TYR A 35 15.43 -32.68 -10.79
C TYR A 35 15.89 -34.01 -10.20
N VAL A 36 17.14 -34.39 -10.46
CA VAL A 36 17.77 -35.59 -9.90
C VAL A 36 19.03 -35.19 -9.15
N ILE A 37 19.11 -35.60 -7.89
CA ILE A 37 20.29 -35.43 -7.03
C ILE A 37 21.06 -36.75 -7.02
N LEU A 38 22.24 -36.76 -7.62
CA LEU A 38 23.14 -37.91 -7.68
C LEU A 38 24.10 -37.89 -6.50
N ASP A 39 23.87 -38.81 -5.56
CA ASP A 39 24.69 -38.97 -4.35
C ASP A 39 24.87 -40.47 -4.03
N ASP A 40 25.33 -40.85 -2.85
CA ASP A 40 25.29 -42.23 -2.35
C ASP A 40 23.87 -42.79 -2.41
N LYS A 41 22.89 -42.00 -1.96
CA LYS A 41 21.45 -42.21 -2.16
C LYS A 41 20.90 -41.23 -3.17
N ILE A 42 20.19 -41.71 -4.18
CA ILE A 42 19.66 -40.86 -5.25
C ILE A 42 18.25 -40.38 -4.91
N ALA A 43 18.01 -39.08 -5.07
CA ALA A 43 16.68 -38.48 -4.95
C ALA A 43 16.20 -37.91 -6.30
N VAL A 44 14.95 -38.20 -6.65
CA VAL A 44 14.21 -37.52 -7.73
C VAL A 44 13.24 -36.54 -7.09
N MET A 45 13.26 -35.29 -7.55
CA MET A 45 12.45 -34.18 -7.07
C MET A 45 11.25 -33.99 -7.99
N ASP A 46 10.06 -34.20 -7.45
CA ASP A 46 8.76 -34.09 -8.13
C ASP A 46 8.72 -34.86 -9.46
N THR A 47 7.57 -34.82 -10.12
CA THR A 47 7.35 -35.44 -11.43
C THR A 47 6.90 -34.37 -12.41
N VAL A 48 6.24 -34.76 -13.50
CA VAL A 48 5.73 -33.84 -14.53
C VAL A 48 4.31 -34.23 -14.91
N ASP A 49 3.68 -33.38 -15.71
CA ASP A 49 2.34 -33.59 -16.27
C ASP A 49 2.21 -34.96 -16.96
N ALA A 50 1.02 -35.54 -16.87
CA ALA A 50 0.73 -36.88 -17.40
C ALA A 50 1.06 -37.03 -18.90
N ASN A 51 0.94 -35.95 -19.69
CA ASN A 51 1.22 -35.98 -21.13
C ASN A 51 2.71 -36.23 -21.44
N PHE A 52 3.60 -35.95 -20.48
CA PHE A 52 5.05 -36.06 -20.65
C PHE A 52 5.67 -37.24 -19.87
N THR A 53 4.83 -38.19 -19.44
CA THR A 53 5.25 -39.39 -18.69
C THR A 53 6.47 -40.09 -19.29
N HIS A 54 6.43 -40.41 -20.59
CA HIS A 54 7.47 -41.20 -21.23
C HIS A 54 8.77 -40.42 -21.40
N GLU A 55 8.69 -39.17 -21.87
CA GLU A 55 9.86 -38.31 -22.06
C GLU A 55 10.59 -38.06 -20.73
N TRP A 56 9.85 -37.76 -19.67
CA TRP A 56 10.43 -37.58 -18.35
C TRP A 56 11.09 -38.85 -17.81
N LEU A 57 10.45 -40.02 -17.96
CA LEU A 57 11.03 -41.29 -17.53
C LEU A 57 12.31 -41.64 -18.32
N ASP A 58 12.36 -41.35 -19.61
CA ASP A 58 13.55 -41.52 -20.45
C ASP A 58 14.69 -40.60 -19.99
N ASN A 59 14.38 -39.33 -19.67
CA ASN A 59 15.34 -38.37 -19.10
C ASN A 59 15.92 -38.89 -17.77
N ILE A 60 15.04 -39.36 -16.87
CA ILE A 60 15.44 -39.95 -15.59
C ILE A 60 16.35 -41.17 -15.83
N GLN A 61 15.96 -42.10 -16.69
CA GLN A 61 16.73 -43.31 -16.97
C GLN A 61 18.13 -42.96 -17.51
N GLN A 62 18.22 -41.97 -18.40
CA GLN A 62 19.50 -41.51 -18.95
C GLN A 62 20.40 -40.92 -17.86
N ILE A 63 19.84 -40.09 -16.97
CA ILE A 63 20.59 -39.47 -15.85
C ILE A 63 21.07 -40.53 -14.86
N LEU A 64 20.23 -41.50 -14.54
CA LEU A 64 20.54 -42.56 -13.58
C LEU A 64 21.62 -43.52 -14.09
N ASN A 65 21.71 -43.71 -15.41
CA ASN A 65 22.72 -44.56 -16.06
C ASN A 65 22.84 -45.96 -15.40
N GLY A 66 21.69 -46.60 -15.18
CA GLY A 66 21.59 -47.93 -14.56
C GLY A 66 21.58 -47.96 -13.03
N ARG A 67 21.74 -46.81 -12.36
CA ARG A 67 21.50 -46.68 -10.91
C ARG A 67 19.99 -46.66 -10.62
N ILE A 68 19.62 -46.96 -9.38
CA ILE A 68 18.23 -47.02 -8.93
C ILE A 68 18.00 -45.86 -7.94
N PRO A 69 16.90 -45.11 -8.06
CA PRO A 69 16.59 -44.02 -7.15
C PRO A 69 16.11 -44.54 -5.79
N ASP A 70 16.69 -44.02 -4.71
CA ASP A 70 16.30 -44.34 -3.33
C ASP A 70 15.06 -43.56 -2.90
N TYR A 71 14.95 -42.30 -3.35
CA TYR A 71 13.89 -41.39 -2.95
C TYR A 71 13.16 -40.73 -4.13
N LEU A 72 11.84 -40.62 -4.00
CA LEU A 72 11.01 -39.67 -4.75
C LEU A 72 10.51 -38.62 -3.75
N ILE A 73 11.05 -37.42 -3.81
CA ILE A 73 10.66 -36.30 -2.96
C ILE A 73 9.53 -35.55 -3.66
N VAL A 74 8.35 -35.55 -3.06
CA VAL A 74 7.15 -34.87 -3.60
C VAL A 74 6.87 -33.64 -2.78
N GLN A 75 7.18 -32.47 -3.34
CA GLN A 75 7.04 -31.15 -2.71
C GLN A 75 5.63 -30.59 -2.86
N HIS A 76 4.97 -30.92 -3.97
CA HIS A 76 3.67 -30.41 -4.34
C HIS A 76 2.85 -31.48 -5.07
N MET A 77 1.56 -31.59 -4.77
CA MET A 77 0.67 -32.62 -5.30
C MET A 77 -0.21 -32.17 -6.47
N GLU A 78 -0.01 -30.96 -6.99
CA GLU A 78 -0.72 -30.55 -8.20
C GLU A 78 -0.32 -31.47 -9.38
N PRO A 79 -1.29 -31.95 -10.19
CA PRO A 79 -1.02 -33.01 -11.17
C PRO A 79 0.03 -32.67 -12.24
N ASP A 80 0.23 -31.40 -12.56
CA ASP A 80 1.25 -30.97 -13.52
C ASP A 80 2.69 -31.23 -13.06
N HIS A 81 2.90 -31.50 -11.76
CA HIS A 81 4.16 -32.00 -11.20
C HIS A 81 4.03 -33.31 -10.43
N ALA A 82 2.83 -33.84 -10.23
CA ALA A 82 2.62 -35.04 -9.41
C ALA A 82 1.94 -36.21 -10.14
N ALA A 83 1.43 -36.02 -11.36
CA ALA A 83 0.65 -37.04 -12.08
C ALA A 83 1.41 -38.37 -12.26
N ASN A 84 2.74 -38.33 -12.25
CA ASN A 84 3.58 -39.46 -12.58
C ASN A 84 4.14 -40.23 -11.37
N VAL A 85 3.73 -39.89 -10.15
CA VAL A 85 4.14 -40.61 -8.92
C VAL A 85 3.87 -42.13 -9.05
N ALA A 86 2.66 -42.51 -9.47
CA ALA A 86 2.30 -43.92 -9.62
C ALA A 86 3.08 -44.62 -10.75
N ASN A 87 3.32 -43.94 -11.87
CA ASN A 87 4.05 -44.51 -13.00
C ASN A 87 5.53 -44.69 -12.68
N PHE A 88 6.13 -43.72 -11.99
CA PHE A 88 7.50 -43.80 -11.50
C PHE A 88 7.70 -45.00 -10.56
N LEU A 89 6.79 -45.20 -9.59
CA LEU A 89 6.88 -46.31 -8.64
C LEU A 89 6.60 -47.69 -9.26
N LYS A 90 5.97 -47.78 -10.43
CA LYS A 90 5.88 -49.04 -11.18
C LYS A 90 7.23 -49.45 -11.75
N ILE A 91 8.04 -48.48 -12.17
CA ILE A 91 9.37 -48.71 -12.78
C ILE A 91 10.44 -48.89 -11.69
N TYR A 92 10.35 -48.09 -10.62
CA TYR A 92 11.27 -48.15 -9.48
C TYR A 92 10.51 -48.56 -8.20
N PRO A 93 10.11 -49.84 -8.08
CA PRO A 93 9.24 -50.30 -6.99
C PRO A 93 9.89 -50.26 -5.60
N ASN A 94 11.21 -50.10 -5.51
CA ASN A 94 11.91 -50.02 -4.23
C ASN A 94 12.14 -48.57 -3.75
N THR A 95 11.73 -47.56 -4.53
CA THR A 95 11.89 -46.17 -4.13
C THR A 95 10.95 -45.82 -2.96
N THR A 96 11.49 -45.07 -2.00
CA THR A 96 10.75 -44.51 -0.87
C THR A 96 10.23 -43.12 -1.22
N VAL A 97 8.95 -42.87 -1.02
CA VAL A 97 8.36 -41.54 -1.22
C VAL A 97 8.62 -40.68 0.01
N VAL A 98 9.12 -39.46 -0.17
CA VAL A 98 9.40 -38.52 0.91
C VAL A 98 8.51 -37.30 0.74
N SER A 99 7.67 -37.02 1.73
CA SER A 99 6.81 -35.83 1.74
C SER A 99 6.24 -35.58 3.13
N ASN A 100 5.31 -34.64 3.27
CA ASN A 100 4.60 -34.40 4.52
C ASN A 100 3.24 -35.12 4.58
N GLN A 101 2.64 -35.16 5.77
CA GLN A 101 1.36 -35.84 6.02
C GLN A 101 0.22 -35.42 5.08
N LYS A 102 0.13 -34.13 4.72
CA LYS A 102 -0.95 -33.64 3.87
C LYS A 102 -0.78 -34.14 2.44
N ALA A 103 0.45 -34.12 1.93
CA ALA A 103 0.76 -34.66 0.61
C ALA A 103 0.46 -36.17 0.57
N PHE A 104 0.81 -36.95 1.60
CA PHE A 104 0.45 -38.37 1.64
C PHE A 104 -1.05 -38.63 1.61
N ASN A 105 -1.86 -37.79 2.29
CA ASN A 105 -3.31 -37.88 2.20
C ASN A 105 -3.80 -37.60 0.77
N MET A 106 -3.20 -36.62 0.09
CA MET A 106 -3.54 -36.31 -1.31
C MET A 106 -3.09 -37.42 -2.27
N ILE A 107 -1.92 -38.01 -2.07
CA ILE A 107 -1.44 -39.16 -2.86
C ILE A 107 -2.46 -40.31 -2.81
N GLN A 108 -3.00 -40.62 -1.64
CA GLN A 108 -4.04 -41.65 -1.48
C GLN A 108 -5.36 -41.30 -2.17
N ASN A 109 -5.66 -40.01 -2.35
CA ASN A 109 -6.84 -39.55 -3.07
C ASN A 109 -6.66 -39.60 -4.58
N PHE A 110 -5.46 -39.25 -5.07
CA PHE A 110 -5.15 -39.22 -6.51
C PHE A 110 -4.81 -40.61 -7.07
N PHE A 111 -4.22 -41.48 -6.25
CA PHE A 111 -3.67 -42.75 -6.71
C PHE A 111 -4.05 -43.91 -5.80
N GLU A 112 -4.28 -45.07 -6.42
CA GLU A 112 -4.40 -46.35 -5.73
C GLU A 112 -2.99 -46.92 -5.42
N LEU A 113 -2.27 -46.28 -4.50
CA LEU A 113 -0.91 -46.67 -4.10
C LEU A 113 -0.84 -47.10 -2.64
N ASP A 114 -0.22 -48.25 -2.39
CA ASP A 114 0.23 -48.63 -1.04
C ASP A 114 1.68 -48.21 -0.81
N LEU A 115 1.84 -47.23 0.08
CA LEU A 115 3.14 -46.66 0.48
C LEU A 115 3.51 -47.02 1.93
N THR A 116 2.80 -47.95 2.58
CA THR A 116 2.95 -48.25 4.02
C THR A 116 4.41 -48.50 4.42
N ASP A 117 5.13 -49.30 3.65
CA ASP A 117 6.54 -49.65 3.90
C ASP A 117 7.55 -48.79 3.09
N ARG A 118 7.07 -47.79 2.35
CA ARG A 118 7.86 -47.01 1.38
C ARG A 118 7.56 -45.52 1.45
N ARG A 119 7.37 -45.01 2.66
CA ARG A 119 7.18 -43.58 2.89
C ARG A 119 8.06 -43.05 4.02
N ILE A 120 8.56 -41.83 3.84
CA ILE A 120 9.14 -41.02 4.91
C ILE A 120 8.28 -39.76 5.02
N GLU A 121 7.68 -39.60 6.19
CA GLU A 121 6.99 -38.37 6.57
C GLU A 121 8.00 -37.40 7.19
N VAL A 122 8.17 -36.25 6.56
CA VAL A 122 9.07 -35.19 7.03
C VAL A 122 8.33 -34.20 7.91
N GLU A 123 9.05 -33.62 8.86
CA GLU A 123 8.58 -32.49 9.67
C GLU A 123 9.11 -31.16 9.12
N ASN A 124 8.47 -30.05 9.48
CA ASN A 124 8.96 -28.72 9.10
C ASN A 124 10.30 -28.42 9.79
N GLY A 125 11.33 -28.11 9.01
CA GLY A 125 12.72 -27.98 9.46
C GLY A 125 13.46 -29.33 9.59
N GLY A 126 12.79 -30.44 9.29
CA GLY A 126 13.39 -31.77 9.27
C GLY A 126 14.42 -31.92 8.16
N THR A 127 15.30 -32.90 8.31
CA THR A 127 16.44 -33.09 7.41
C THR A 127 16.57 -34.51 6.88
N LEU A 128 17.07 -34.67 5.65
CA LEU A 128 17.38 -35.97 5.05
C LEU A 128 18.78 -35.92 4.42
N SER A 129 19.68 -36.80 4.88
CA SER A 129 21.00 -36.96 4.26
C SER A 129 20.94 -37.98 3.13
N LEU A 130 21.52 -37.62 1.99
CA LEU A 130 21.71 -38.50 0.84
C LEU A 130 23.12 -39.10 0.76
N GLY A 131 24.02 -38.70 1.67
CA GLY A 131 25.46 -38.91 1.57
C GLY A 131 26.17 -37.57 1.71
N TYR A 132 26.64 -37.02 0.59
CA TYR A 132 27.22 -35.67 0.48
C TYR A 132 26.19 -34.55 0.68
N HIS A 133 24.98 -34.71 0.14
CA HIS A 133 23.90 -33.74 0.21
C HIS A 133 23.12 -33.85 1.52
N GLN A 134 22.83 -32.70 2.10
CA GLN A 134 22.01 -32.57 3.30
C GLN A 134 20.80 -31.69 3.00
N LEU A 135 19.66 -32.36 2.83
CA LEU A 135 18.38 -31.73 2.53
C LEU A 135 17.71 -31.27 3.82
N THR A 136 17.06 -30.12 3.76
CA THR A 136 16.19 -29.54 4.80
C THR A 136 14.84 -29.21 4.20
N PHE A 137 13.75 -29.64 4.82
CA PHE A 137 12.40 -29.41 4.33
C PHE A 137 11.77 -28.22 5.05
N VAL A 138 11.21 -27.27 4.30
CA VAL A 138 10.54 -26.09 4.85
C VAL A 138 9.11 -26.05 4.33
N PHE A 139 8.14 -26.08 5.24
CA PHE A 139 6.74 -26.11 4.84
C PHE A 139 6.29 -24.72 4.37
N ALA A 140 5.56 -24.70 3.26
CA ALA A 140 5.06 -23.50 2.59
C ALA A 140 3.54 -23.59 2.36
N PRO A 141 2.73 -23.82 3.42
CA PRO A 141 1.31 -24.08 3.25
C PRO A 141 0.58 -22.89 2.62
N MET A 142 -0.27 -23.19 1.63
CA MET A 142 -0.99 -22.21 0.79
C MET A 142 -0.08 -21.37 -0.10
N VAL A 143 1.11 -21.88 -0.46
CA VAL A 143 1.99 -21.30 -1.50
C VAL A 143 2.12 -22.30 -2.65
N HIS A 144 1.06 -22.65 -3.39
CA HIS A 144 -0.34 -22.21 -3.30
C HIS A 144 -1.31 -23.24 -2.69
N TRP A 145 -0.89 -24.49 -2.52
CA TRP A 145 -1.69 -25.58 -1.95
C TRP A 145 -1.31 -25.89 -0.48
N PRO A 146 -2.19 -26.55 0.30
CA PRO A 146 -1.99 -26.70 1.75
C PRO A 146 -0.83 -27.61 2.16
N GLU A 147 -0.37 -28.50 1.28
CA GLU A 147 0.72 -29.46 1.46
C GLU A 147 2.07 -28.99 0.94
N VAL A 148 2.13 -27.87 0.22
CA VAL A 148 3.39 -27.41 -0.40
C VAL A 148 4.50 -27.32 0.64
N MET A 149 5.66 -27.87 0.28
CA MET A 149 6.93 -27.66 0.97
C MET A 149 8.03 -27.32 -0.04
N VAL A 150 9.07 -26.63 0.40
CA VAL A 150 10.29 -26.40 -0.38
C VAL A 150 11.43 -27.20 0.26
N THR A 151 12.41 -27.60 -0.55
CA THR A 151 13.55 -28.39 -0.10
C THR A 151 14.83 -27.60 -0.33
N TYR A 152 15.59 -27.38 0.73
CA TYR A 152 16.89 -26.71 0.66
C TYR A 152 18.02 -27.74 0.80
N ASP A 153 18.87 -27.84 -0.22
CA ASP A 153 20.14 -28.52 -0.12
C ASP A 153 21.21 -27.56 0.42
N SER A 154 21.63 -27.80 1.66
CA SER A 154 22.62 -26.97 2.34
C SER A 154 24.05 -27.19 1.83
N THR A 155 24.31 -28.31 1.15
CA THR A 155 25.65 -28.66 0.67
C THR A 155 26.01 -27.84 -0.58
N GLU A 156 25.14 -27.84 -1.59
CA GLU A 156 25.35 -27.07 -2.82
C GLU A 156 24.53 -25.78 -2.89
N LYS A 157 23.84 -25.43 -1.80
CA LYS A 157 23.13 -24.16 -1.63
C LYS A 157 22.01 -23.95 -2.65
N VAL A 158 21.26 -25.03 -2.90
CA VAL A 158 20.16 -25.06 -3.89
C VAL A 158 18.82 -25.12 -3.17
N LEU A 159 17.92 -24.21 -3.50
CA LEU A 159 16.53 -24.25 -3.08
C LEU A 159 15.66 -24.84 -4.19
N PHE A 160 15.08 -26.00 -3.99
CA PHE A 160 13.98 -26.52 -4.80
C PHE A 160 12.69 -25.89 -4.27
N SER A 161 12.08 -24.99 -5.04
CA SER A 161 11.13 -24.00 -4.53
C SER A 161 9.65 -24.34 -4.78
N ALA A 162 9.34 -25.56 -5.21
CA ALA A 162 8.02 -25.90 -5.76
C ALA A 162 7.61 -24.86 -6.83
N ASP A 163 6.37 -24.37 -6.83
CA ASP A 163 5.93 -23.27 -7.73
C ASP A 163 6.54 -21.91 -7.42
N GLY A 164 7.12 -21.76 -6.22
CA GLY A 164 7.81 -20.53 -5.86
C GLY A 164 8.90 -20.21 -6.88
N PHE A 165 8.99 -18.93 -7.26
CA PHE A 165 9.93 -18.38 -8.25
C PHE A 165 9.74 -18.85 -9.70
N GLY A 166 8.62 -19.51 -10.02
CA GLY A 166 8.27 -19.88 -11.37
C GLY A 166 7.81 -18.73 -12.26
N LYS A 167 7.72 -19.00 -13.56
CA LYS A 167 7.07 -18.14 -14.57
C LYS A 167 6.31 -18.98 -15.58
N PHE A 168 5.38 -18.36 -16.30
CA PHE A 168 4.86 -18.95 -17.53
C PHE A 168 5.94 -18.96 -18.63
N GLY A 169 5.82 -19.89 -19.59
CA GLY A 169 6.75 -20.06 -20.70
C GLY A 169 7.62 -21.32 -20.59
N ALA A 170 7.88 -21.96 -21.73
CA ALA A 170 8.86 -23.04 -21.86
C ALA A 170 10.30 -22.53 -21.64
N LEU A 171 11.23 -23.43 -21.30
CA LEU A 171 12.62 -23.06 -20.97
C LEU A 171 13.42 -22.50 -22.16
N ASP A 172 13.03 -22.85 -23.37
CA ASP A 172 13.64 -22.42 -24.63
C ASP A 172 12.96 -21.18 -25.22
N ALA A 173 11.97 -20.60 -24.54
CA ALA A 173 11.41 -19.30 -24.89
C ALA A 173 12.35 -18.15 -24.45
N GLU A 174 12.76 -17.32 -25.41
CA GLU A 174 13.58 -16.12 -25.15
C GLU A 174 12.71 -14.95 -24.68
N GLU A 175 12.43 -14.88 -23.37
CA GLU A 175 11.68 -13.78 -22.77
C GLU A 175 12.21 -13.42 -21.36
N PRO A 176 12.14 -12.14 -20.96
CA PRO A 176 12.50 -11.72 -19.61
C PRO A 176 11.67 -12.44 -18.54
N TRP A 177 12.28 -12.72 -17.40
CA TRP A 177 11.60 -13.42 -16.30
C TRP A 177 10.46 -12.58 -15.69
N ASP A 178 10.71 -11.30 -15.43
CA ASP A 178 9.88 -10.43 -14.58
C ASP A 178 8.39 -10.38 -14.97
N ASP A 179 8.06 -10.20 -16.24
CA ASP A 179 6.67 -9.95 -16.65
C ASP A 179 5.81 -11.22 -16.56
N GLU A 180 6.29 -12.36 -17.09
CA GLU A 180 5.57 -13.64 -16.95
C GLU A 180 5.68 -14.22 -15.53
N ALA A 181 6.75 -13.94 -14.79
CA ALA A 181 6.83 -14.30 -13.36
C ALA A 181 5.85 -13.50 -12.51
N ARG A 182 5.66 -12.20 -12.78
CA ARG A 182 4.61 -11.40 -12.12
C ARG A 182 3.24 -11.96 -12.45
N ARG A 183 2.98 -12.25 -13.72
CA ARG A 183 1.71 -12.82 -14.18
C ARG A 183 1.45 -14.19 -13.54
N TYR A 184 2.46 -15.04 -13.48
CA TYR A 184 2.44 -16.33 -12.80
C TYR A 184 2.16 -16.15 -11.30
N PHE A 185 2.99 -15.38 -10.59
CA PHE A 185 2.83 -15.14 -9.16
C PHE A 185 1.43 -14.63 -8.82
N ILE A 186 0.97 -13.59 -9.53
CA ILE A 186 -0.34 -12.98 -9.27
C ILE A 186 -1.47 -13.96 -9.60
N GLY A 187 -1.38 -14.72 -10.70
CA GLY A 187 -2.39 -15.71 -11.07
C GLY A 187 -2.49 -16.88 -10.10
N ILE A 188 -1.35 -17.42 -9.68
CA ILE A 188 -1.27 -18.69 -8.93
C ILE A 188 -1.36 -18.46 -7.42
N VAL A 189 -0.58 -17.53 -6.88
CA VAL A 189 -0.40 -17.36 -5.43
C VAL A 189 -0.72 -15.96 -4.91
N GLY A 190 -1.12 -15.02 -5.77
CA GLY A 190 -1.28 -13.60 -5.42
C GLY A 190 -2.21 -13.32 -4.22
N LYS A 191 -3.15 -14.22 -3.95
CA LYS A 191 -4.02 -14.18 -2.75
C LYS A 191 -3.27 -14.40 -1.43
N TYR A 192 -2.20 -15.19 -1.45
CA TYR A 192 -1.51 -15.72 -0.27
C TYR A 192 -0.24 -14.96 0.09
N GLY A 193 -0.24 -13.63 -0.11
CA GLY A 193 0.94 -12.79 0.15
C GLY A 193 1.51 -12.93 1.56
N LYS A 194 0.67 -13.13 2.59
CA LYS A 194 1.13 -13.37 3.96
C LYS A 194 1.92 -14.66 4.13
N GLN A 195 1.51 -15.73 3.43
CA GLN A 195 2.15 -17.02 3.48
C GLN A 195 3.48 -16.99 2.73
N VAL A 196 3.52 -16.31 1.58
CA VAL A 196 4.76 -16.04 0.85
C VAL A 196 5.73 -15.24 1.72
N GLN A 197 5.29 -14.17 2.38
CA GLN A 197 6.11 -13.37 3.30
C GLN A 197 6.69 -14.21 4.45
N ALA A 198 5.90 -15.13 5.01
CA ALA A 198 6.39 -16.04 6.04
C ALA A 198 7.47 -16.99 5.51
N LEU A 199 7.29 -17.52 4.29
CA LEU A 199 8.29 -18.37 3.63
C LEU A 199 9.58 -17.59 3.32
N LEU A 200 9.47 -16.38 2.75
CA LEU A 200 10.62 -15.52 2.45
C LEU A 200 11.45 -15.20 3.71
N LYS A 201 10.80 -15.02 4.86
CA LYS A 201 11.48 -14.82 6.14
C LYS A 201 12.32 -16.03 6.56
N VAL A 202 11.85 -17.25 6.28
CA VAL A 202 12.63 -18.47 6.52
C VAL A 202 13.76 -18.60 5.50
N ALA A 203 13.45 -18.37 4.22
CA ALA A 203 14.43 -18.42 3.13
C ALA A 203 15.60 -17.44 3.35
N ALA A 204 15.33 -16.26 3.95
CA ALA A 204 16.35 -15.28 4.31
C ALA A 204 17.38 -15.78 5.34
N THR A 205 17.11 -16.88 6.04
CA THR A 205 18.07 -17.51 6.97
C THR A 205 18.94 -18.59 6.30
N LEU A 206 18.67 -18.91 5.03
CA LEU A 206 19.37 -19.92 4.24
C LEU A 206 20.39 -19.25 3.32
N ASP A 207 21.54 -19.89 3.12
CA ASP A 207 22.59 -19.43 2.20
C ASP A 207 22.29 -19.93 0.79
N ILE A 208 21.29 -19.36 0.13
CA ILE A 208 20.81 -19.80 -1.19
C ILE A 208 21.68 -19.21 -2.30
N GLN A 209 22.16 -20.07 -3.20
CA GLN A 209 22.90 -19.68 -4.41
C GLN A 209 22.21 -20.06 -5.72
N LYS A 210 21.25 -20.99 -5.69
CA LYS A 210 20.39 -21.31 -6.84
C LYS A 210 18.97 -21.59 -6.39
N ILE A 211 17.99 -21.17 -7.19
CA ILE A 211 16.58 -21.51 -7.00
C ILE A 211 16.12 -22.34 -8.20
N CYS A 212 15.53 -23.50 -7.92
CA CYS A 212 15.07 -24.50 -8.86
C CYS A 212 13.53 -24.64 -8.73
N PRO A 213 12.76 -23.83 -9.48
CA PRO A 213 11.30 -23.86 -9.46
C PRO A 213 10.74 -25.04 -10.26
N LEU A 214 9.46 -25.36 -10.07
CA LEU A 214 8.74 -26.36 -10.86
C LEU A 214 8.34 -25.86 -12.27
N HIS A 215 8.40 -24.54 -12.49
CA HIS A 215 8.18 -23.92 -13.80
C HIS A 215 9.21 -22.84 -14.09
N GLY A 216 9.55 -22.63 -15.36
CA GLY A 216 10.48 -21.59 -15.77
C GLY A 216 11.95 -21.90 -15.42
N PRO A 217 12.86 -20.94 -15.64
CA PRO A 217 14.30 -21.18 -15.59
C PRO A 217 14.82 -21.36 -14.16
N VAL A 218 15.96 -22.05 -14.06
CA VAL A 218 16.75 -22.07 -12.82
C VAL A 218 17.41 -20.70 -12.62
N LEU A 219 17.27 -20.14 -11.42
CA LEU A 219 17.77 -18.81 -11.08
C LEU A 219 19.10 -18.94 -10.34
N THR A 220 20.17 -18.34 -10.85
CA THR A 220 21.55 -18.52 -10.31
C THR A 220 22.31 -17.23 -10.06
N GLU A 221 21.89 -16.13 -10.68
CA GLU A 221 22.53 -14.81 -10.56
C GLU A 221 21.47 -13.78 -10.15
N ASP A 222 21.88 -12.70 -9.49
CA ASP A 222 20.97 -11.64 -9.04
C ASP A 222 19.73 -12.13 -8.24
N LEU A 223 19.94 -13.08 -7.33
CA LEU A 223 18.86 -13.60 -6.48
C LEU A 223 18.18 -12.50 -5.65
N GLY A 224 18.89 -11.39 -5.37
CA GLY A 224 18.33 -10.22 -4.72
C GLY A 224 17.17 -9.59 -5.50
N HIS A 225 17.27 -9.54 -6.84
CA HIS A 225 16.19 -9.07 -7.71
C HIS A 225 14.94 -9.95 -7.61
N TYR A 226 15.08 -11.26 -7.81
CA TYR A 226 13.93 -12.19 -7.78
C TYR A 226 13.24 -12.23 -6.41
N ILE A 227 14.02 -12.28 -5.33
CA ILE A 227 13.51 -12.26 -3.95
C ILE A 227 12.85 -10.91 -3.65
N GLY A 228 13.44 -9.80 -4.10
CA GLY A 228 12.89 -8.46 -3.94
C GLY A 228 11.55 -8.27 -4.67
N LEU A 229 11.39 -8.85 -5.86
CA LEU A 229 10.13 -8.86 -6.58
C LEU A 229 9.07 -9.71 -5.86
N TYR A 230 9.41 -10.91 -5.39
CA TYR A 230 8.49 -11.72 -4.58
C TYR A 230 8.07 -11.01 -3.28
N ASP A 231 8.99 -10.30 -2.60
CA ASP A 231 8.68 -9.47 -1.44
C ASP A 231 7.72 -8.32 -1.79
N THR A 232 7.98 -7.64 -2.90
CA THR A 232 7.13 -6.56 -3.43
C THR A 232 5.71 -7.06 -3.73
N TRP A 233 5.59 -8.15 -4.48
CA TRP A 233 4.30 -8.69 -4.90
C TRP A 233 3.50 -9.26 -3.71
N SER A 234 4.15 -10.01 -2.82
CA SER A 234 3.50 -10.61 -1.64
C SER A 234 3.14 -9.60 -0.55
N SER A 235 3.81 -8.44 -0.50
CA SER A 235 3.43 -7.30 0.35
C SER A 235 2.32 -6.43 -0.25
N TYR A 236 1.93 -6.69 -1.50
CA TYR A 236 0.97 -5.90 -2.28
C TYR A 236 1.45 -4.46 -2.53
N THR A 237 2.75 -4.24 -2.48
CA THR A 237 3.38 -2.95 -2.78
C THR A 237 3.40 -2.76 -4.30
N PRO A 238 3.01 -1.59 -4.83
CA PRO A 238 3.21 -1.29 -6.25
C PRO A 238 4.69 -1.43 -6.62
N GLU A 239 4.97 -2.11 -7.72
CA GLU A 239 6.33 -2.32 -8.22
C GLU A 239 6.88 -1.05 -8.86
N THR A 240 6.05 -0.34 -9.62
CA THR A 240 6.48 0.83 -10.39
C THR A 240 5.40 1.91 -10.45
N ASP A 241 5.82 3.15 -10.69
CA ASP A 241 4.92 4.29 -10.93
C ASP A 241 4.26 4.19 -12.30
N GLY A 242 2.95 4.41 -12.34
CA GLY A 242 2.16 4.38 -13.57
C GLY A 242 0.67 4.28 -13.29
N ILE A 243 -0.12 4.22 -14.36
CA ILE A 243 -1.58 4.13 -14.29
C ILE A 243 -2.07 3.05 -15.25
N VAL A 244 -2.89 2.14 -14.74
CA VAL A 244 -3.66 1.19 -15.56
C VAL A 244 -5.07 1.72 -15.74
N ILE A 245 -5.57 1.70 -16.97
CA ILE A 245 -6.97 1.99 -17.29
C ILE A 245 -7.59 0.71 -17.83
N ALA A 246 -8.39 0.05 -17.02
CA ALA A 246 -9.18 -1.10 -17.44
C ALA A 246 -10.58 -0.63 -17.83
N TYR A 247 -11.03 -0.97 -19.05
CA TYR A 247 -12.31 -0.49 -19.54
C TYR A 247 -13.14 -1.55 -20.26
N THR A 248 -14.44 -1.29 -20.32
CA THR A 248 -15.36 -1.94 -21.26
C THR A 248 -16.20 -0.89 -21.97
N SER A 249 -16.53 -1.11 -23.24
CA SER A 249 -17.32 -0.15 -24.01
C SER A 249 -18.20 -0.85 -25.05
N VAL A 250 -19.51 -0.59 -24.97
CA VAL A 250 -20.51 -1.17 -25.89
C VAL A 250 -20.65 -0.30 -27.15
N TYR A 251 -20.80 1.02 -26.99
CA TYR A 251 -21.05 1.97 -28.08
C TYR A 251 -19.96 3.05 -28.19
N SER A 252 -18.71 2.68 -27.93
CA SER A 252 -17.50 3.51 -28.05
C SER A 252 -17.35 4.73 -27.11
N HIS A 253 -18.40 5.35 -26.58
CA HIS A 253 -18.22 6.59 -25.81
C HIS A 253 -17.41 6.43 -24.52
N THR A 254 -17.52 5.30 -23.82
CA THR A 254 -16.62 4.99 -22.68
C THR A 254 -15.17 4.86 -23.13
N ARG A 255 -14.96 4.18 -24.27
CA ARG A 255 -13.63 4.06 -24.90
C ARG A 255 -13.08 5.44 -25.25
N ASP A 256 -13.86 6.30 -25.90
CA ASP A 256 -13.40 7.63 -26.31
C ASP A 256 -12.99 8.49 -25.10
N ALA A 257 -13.72 8.40 -23.98
CA ALA A 257 -13.33 9.04 -22.71
C ALA A 257 -12.03 8.47 -22.14
N VAL A 258 -11.84 7.14 -22.19
CA VAL A 258 -10.61 6.46 -21.75
C VAL A 258 -9.40 6.90 -22.56
N TYR A 259 -9.51 6.98 -23.89
CA TYR A 259 -8.40 7.42 -24.74
C TYR A 259 -8.07 8.91 -24.51
N LEU A 260 -9.09 9.76 -24.30
CA LEU A 260 -8.86 11.15 -23.93
C LEU A 260 -8.15 11.29 -22.58
N LEU A 261 -8.55 10.50 -21.57
CA LEU A 261 -7.87 10.46 -20.28
C LEU A 261 -6.42 9.99 -20.46
N ALA A 262 -6.19 8.91 -21.21
CA ALA A 262 -4.86 8.37 -21.43
C ALA A 262 -3.92 9.38 -22.12
N GLU A 263 -4.41 10.12 -23.11
CA GLU A 263 -3.68 11.22 -23.75
C GLU A 263 -3.31 12.32 -22.74
N LYS A 264 -4.28 12.76 -21.94
CA LYS A 264 -4.07 13.82 -20.94
C LYS A 264 -3.08 13.40 -19.85
N LEU A 265 -3.18 12.16 -19.34
CA LEU A 265 -2.24 11.62 -18.36
C LEU A 265 -0.80 11.66 -18.88
N ARG A 266 -0.58 11.23 -20.14
CA ARG A 266 0.73 11.30 -20.79
C ARG A 266 1.20 12.75 -20.94
N SER A 267 0.32 13.67 -21.34
CA SER A 267 0.65 15.09 -21.50
C SER A 267 1.06 15.77 -20.18
N LYS A 268 0.56 15.29 -19.04
CA LYS A 268 0.91 15.77 -17.69
C LYS A 268 2.06 15.00 -17.03
N GLY A 269 2.85 14.27 -17.83
CA GLY A 269 4.08 13.64 -17.38
C GLY A 269 3.90 12.33 -16.62
N CYS A 270 2.75 11.64 -16.76
CA CYS A 270 2.63 10.28 -16.23
C CYS A 270 3.65 9.35 -16.91
N PRO A 271 4.50 8.63 -16.15
CA PRO A 271 5.62 7.87 -16.72
C PRO A 271 5.15 6.68 -17.57
N ARG A 272 4.00 6.09 -17.21
CA ARG A 272 3.45 4.91 -17.88
C ARG A 272 1.92 4.91 -17.78
N VAL A 273 1.27 4.74 -18.93
CA VAL A 273 -0.19 4.63 -19.03
C VAL A 273 -0.54 3.41 -19.87
N LEU A 274 -1.09 2.38 -19.23
CA LEU A 274 -1.59 1.18 -19.87
C LEU A 274 -3.11 1.24 -20.00
N VAL A 275 -3.63 0.73 -21.12
CA VAL A 275 -5.07 0.73 -21.41
C VAL A 275 -5.45 -0.69 -21.82
N TYR A 276 -6.40 -1.28 -21.09
CA TYR A 276 -6.91 -2.62 -21.32
C TYR A 276 -8.40 -2.57 -21.67
N ASP A 277 -8.75 -3.07 -22.85
CA ASP A 277 -10.12 -3.42 -23.23
C ASP A 277 -10.42 -4.82 -22.69
N LEU A 278 -11.09 -4.89 -21.55
CA LEU A 278 -11.32 -6.16 -20.84
C LEU A 278 -12.15 -7.18 -21.63
N ALA A 279 -12.82 -6.76 -22.70
CA ALA A 279 -13.56 -7.67 -23.58
C ALA A 279 -12.70 -8.29 -24.69
N ARG A 280 -11.43 -7.87 -24.83
CA ARG A 280 -10.55 -8.25 -25.96
C ARG A 280 -9.15 -8.65 -25.51
N ASP A 281 -8.60 -7.90 -24.57
CA ASP A 281 -7.25 -8.11 -24.07
C ASP A 281 -7.18 -9.26 -23.06
N ASP A 282 -5.96 -9.73 -22.78
CA ASP A 282 -5.76 -10.81 -21.81
C ASP A 282 -6.06 -10.34 -20.39
N MET A 283 -7.07 -10.97 -19.78
CA MET A 283 -7.54 -10.65 -18.43
C MET A 283 -6.43 -10.82 -17.38
N SER A 284 -5.60 -11.86 -17.50
CA SER A 284 -4.53 -12.12 -16.53
C SER A 284 -3.39 -11.11 -16.64
N LEU A 285 -3.10 -10.59 -17.83
CA LEU A 285 -2.17 -9.47 -18.01
C LEU A 285 -2.72 -8.17 -17.40
N ALA A 286 -4.01 -7.88 -17.64
CA ALA A 286 -4.66 -6.71 -17.05
C ALA A 286 -4.63 -6.75 -15.50
N ILE A 287 -4.82 -7.95 -14.92
CA ILE A 287 -4.72 -8.15 -13.46
C ILE A 287 -3.28 -7.99 -13.00
N SER A 288 -2.32 -8.64 -13.66
CA SER A 288 -0.89 -8.53 -13.32
C SER A 288 -0.43 -7.06 -13.29
N ASP A 289 -0.79 -6.27 -14.29
CA ASP A 289 -0.44 -4.85 -14.33
C ASP A 289 -1.22 -4.01 -13.31
N ALA A 290 -2.47 -4.35 -12.99
CA ALA A 290 -3.18 -3.68 -11.89
C ALA A 290 -2.41 -3.82 -10.57
N PHE A 291 -1.79 -4.97 -10.32
CA PHE A 291 -0.89 -5.17 -9.18
C PHE A 291 0.46 -4.47 -9.36
N ARG A 292 0.96 -4.30 -10.58
CA ARG A 292 2.24 -3.62 -10.85
C ARG A 292 2.23 -2.13 -10.48
N TYR A 293 1.14 -1.41 -10.79
CA TYR A 293 1.10 0.05 -10.66
C TYR A 293 0.28 0.53 -9.45
N SER A 294 0.57 1.74 -8.97
CA SER A 294 -0.09 2.32 -7.78
C SER A 294 -1.51 2.84 -8.02
N LYS A 295 -1.89 3.05 -9.29
CA LYS A 295 -3.13 3.71 -9.70
C LYS A 295 -3.89 2.89 -10.75
N LEU A 296 -5.20 2.71 -10.53
CA LEU A 296 -6.11 1.97 -11.42
C LEU A 296 -7.35 2.81 -11.74
N ILE A 297 -7.73 2.86 -13.01
CA ILE A 297 -8.98 3.47 -13.48
C ILE A 297 -9.89 2.37 -13.99
N LEU A 298 -11.12 2.34 -13.47
CA LEU A 298 -12.17 1.42 -13.87
C LEU A 298 -13.22 2.18 -14.69
N ALA A 299 -13.31 1.87 -15.98
CA ALA A 299 -14.20 2.55 -16.90
C ALA A 299 -15.23 1.58 -17.50
N THR A 300 -16.51 1.73 -17.18
CA THR A 300 -17.54 0.79 -17.67
C THR A 300 -18.88 1.47 -17.87
N THR A 301 -19.73 0.84 -18.68
CA THR A 301 -21.14 1.17 -18.72
C THR A 301 -21.91 0.47 -17.60
N THR A 302 -23.00 1.08 -17.16
CA THR A 302 -24.07 0.37 -16.47
C THR A 302 -24.70 -0.63 -17.44
N TYR A 303 -24.86 -1.87 -16.99
CA TYR A 303 -25.40 -2.98 -17.77
C TYR A 303 -26.29 -3.84 -16.87
N ASN A 304 -27.57 -3.99 -17.21
CA ASN A 304 -28.55 -4.76 -16.43
C ASN A 304 -28.62 -4.37 -14.94
N ALA A 305 -28.68 -3.06 -14.64
CA ALA A 305 -28.61 -2.51 -13.28
C ALA A 305 -27.36 -2.92 -12.48
N SER A 306 -26.31 -3.36 -13.18
CA SER A 306 -25.01 -3.76 -12.68
C SER A 306 -23.92 -3.18 -13.60
N ILE A 307 -22.75 -3.79 -13.65
CA ILE A 307 -21.63 -3.46 -14.56
C ILE A 307 -21.49 -4.49 -15.68
N TYR A 308 -20.75 -4.14 -16.73
CA TYR A 308 -20.53 -5.03 -17.86
C TYR A 308 -19.80 -6.33 -17.44
N PRO A 309 -20.13 -7.51 -18.01
CA PRO A 309 -19.64 -8.80 -17.52
C PRO A 309 -18.12 -8.91 -17.39
N PHE A 310 -17.34 -8.41 -18.34
CA PHE A 310 -15.87 -8.45 -18.27
C PHE A 310 -15.30 -7.53 -17.17
N MET A 311 -15.97 -6.41 -16.87
CA MET A 311 -15.58 -5.57 -15.73
C MET A 311 -15.94 -6.25 -14.40
N ASN A 312 -17.06 -6.98 -14.37
CA ASN A 312 -17.45 -7.79 -13.21
C ASN A 312 -16.42 -8.89 -12.93
N ASP A 313 -16.00 -9.63 -13.96
CA ASP A 313 -14.97 -10.67 -13.85
C ASP A 313 -13.64 -10.07 -13.37
N PHE A 314 -13.19 -8.97 -13.98
CA PHE A 314 -11.97 -8.28 -13.57
C PHE A 314 -11.97 -7.88 -12.09
N ILE A 315 -13.04 -7.23 -11.61
CA ILE A 315 -13.14 -6.81 -10.21
C ILE A 315 -13.24 -8.03 -9.27
N THR A 316 -14.00 -9.05 -9.66
CA THR A 316 -14.11 -10.30 -8.87
C THR A 316 -12.73 -10.91 -8.67
N ARG A 317 -11.94 -11.03 -9.74
CA ARG A 317 -10.57 -11.53 -9.67
C ARG A 317 -9.68 -10.64 -8.81
N LEU A 318 -9.72 -9.31 -8.95
CA LEU A 318 -8.96 -8.42 -8.05
C LEU A 318 -9.27 -8.68 -6.56
N VAL A 319 -10.56 -8.84 -6.23
CA VAL A 319 -11.01 -9.12 -4.87
C VAL A 319 -10.52 -10.49 -4.39
N GLU A 320 -10.64 -11.52 -5.22
CA GLU A 320 -10.18 -12.88 -4.91
C GLU A 320 -8.67 -12.94 -4.61
N HIS A 321 -7.89 -12.11 -5.31
CA HIS A 321 -6.44 -11.98 -5.14
C HIS A 321 -6.05 -10.98 -4.04
N ASN A 322 -7.00 -10.52 -3.23
CA ASN A 322 -6.76 -9.61 -2.10
C ASN A 322 -6.07 -8.29 -2.53
N PHE A 323 -6.48 -7.72 -3.67
CA PHE A 323 -6.00 -6.44 -4.17
C PHE A 323 -6.16 -5.33 -3.13
N GLN A 324 -5.12 -4.53 -2.92
CA GLN A 324 -5.05 -3.51 -1.86
C GLN A 324 -3.91 -2.50 -2.08
N ASN A 325 -3.89 -1.42 -1.30
CA ASN A 325 -2.88 -0.35 -1.34
C ASN A 325 -2.84 0.38 -2.70
N ARG A 326 -4.00 0.84 -3.19
CA ARG A 326 -4.13 1.42 -4.52
C ARG A 326 -5.01 2.65 -4.52
N THR A 327 -4.68 3.60 -5.38
CA THR A 327 -5.58 4.70 -5.70
C THR A 327 -6.47 4.31 -6.88
N VAL A 328 -7.79 4.45 -6.74
CA VAL A 328 -8.75 3.98 -7.76
C VAL A 328 -9.69 5.10 -8.20
N GLY A 329 -9.80 5.30 -9.52
CA GLY A 329 -10.74 6.23 -10.16
C GLY A 329 -11.81 5.50 -10.97
N ILE A 330 -12.99 6.12 -11.13
CA ILE A 330 -14.11 5.54 -11.87
C ILE A 330 -14.55 6.45 -13.02
N ILE A 331 -14.73 5.86 -14.20
CA ILE A 331 -15.48 6.45 -15.30
C ILE A 331 -16.74 5.61 -15.49
N GLU A 332 -17.90 6.19 -15.18
CA GLU A 332 -19.19 5.56 -15.36
C GLU A 332 -19.88 6.09 -16.61
N ASN A 333 -20.51 5.20 -17.38
CA ASN A 333 -21.42 5.56 -18.46
C ASN A 333 -22.82 4.95 -18.24
N GLY A 334 -23.88 5.71 -18.48
CA GLY A 334 -25.27 5.25 -18.43
C GLY A 334 -26.22 6.17 -19.18
N SER A 335 -27.47 5.73 -19.39
CA SER A 335 -28.44 6.49 -20.21
C SER A 335 -29.71 6.94 -19.50
N TRP A 336 -30.12 6.27 -18.42
CA TRP A 336 -31.34 6.61 -17.66
C TRP A 336 -31.24 6.29 -16.17
N ALA A 337 -30.40 5.32 -15.79
CA ALA A 337 -30.14 4.96 -14.40
C ALA A 337 -28.70 4.44 -14.24
N PRO A 338 -27.69 5.33 -14.24
CA PRO A 338 -26.30 4.94 -13.99
C PRO A 338 -26.14 4.36 -12.56
N LEU A 339 -25.60 3.15 -12.46
CA LEU A 339 -25.32 2.43 -11.21
C LEU A 339 -23.90 1.82 -11.13
N ALA A 340 -23.14 1.86 -12.22
CA ALA A 340 -21.81 1.26 -12.31
C ALA A 340 -20.85 1.75 -11.23
N ALA A 341 -20.77 3.06 -10.93
CA ALA A 341 -19.83 3.54 -9.92
C ALA A 341 -20.18 3.02 -8.52
N LYS A 342 -21.47 2.93 -8.20
CA LYS A 342 -21.95 2.34 -6.95
C LYS A 342 -21.60 0.85 -6.88
N VAL A 343 -21.91 0.09 -7.93
CA VAL A 343 -21.67 -1.36 -7.99
C VAL A 343 -20.17 -1.68 -7.91
N ILE A 344 -19.31 -0.91 -8.57
CA ILE A 344 -17.85 -1.06 -8.46
C ILE A 344 -17.39 -0.90 -7.01
N LYS A 345 -17.83 0.16 -6.33
CA LYS A 345 -17.45 0.42 -4.93
C LYS A 345 -17.95 -0.68 -3.98
N GLU A 346 -19.15 -1.19 -4.21
CA GLU A 346 -19.72 -2.31 -3.43
C GLU A 346 -18.92 -3.61 -3.65
N MET A 347 -18.59 -3.94 -4.90
CA MET A 347 -17.81 -5.13 -5.22
C MET A 347 -16.38 -5.06 -4.66
N MET A 348 -15.75 -3.88 -4.70
CA MET A 348 -14.40 -3.67 -4.17
C MET A 348 -14.34 -3.42 -2.65
N ALA A 349 -15.48 -3.42 -1.94
CA ALA A 349 -15.51 -3.20 -0.49
C ALA A 349 -14.60 -4.14 0.32
N PRO A 350 -14.35 -5.42 -0.06
CA PRO A 350 -13.40 -6.29 0.63
C PRO A 350 -11.92 -5.89 0.43
N CYS A 351 -11.59 -5.13 -0.62
CA CYS A 351 -10.24 -4.66 -0.88
C CYS A 351 -9.82 -3.64 0.18
N LYS A 352 -8.59 -3.78 0.68
CA LYS A 352 -8.09 -2.94 1.78
C LYS A 352 -7.31 -1.74 1.24
N LYS A 353 -7.35 -0.63 1.98
CA LYS A 353 -6.54 0.57 1.69
C LYS A 353 -6.67 1.01 0.22
N ILE A 354 -7.92 1.11 -0.22
CA ILE A 354 -8.27 1.69 -1.52
C ILE A 354 -8.58 3.17 -1.30
N ASP A 355 -7.75 4.01 -1.91
CA ASP A 355 -7.94 5.45 -1.91
C ASP A 355 -8.73 5.84 -3.17
N TRP A 356 -10.01 6.16 -2.99
CA TRP A 356 -10.87 6.56 -4.10
C TRP A 356 -10.57 8.00 -4.54
N LEU A 357 -10.45 8.23 -5.84
CA LEU A 357 -10.37 9.59 -6.39
C LEU A 357 -11.61 10.41 -6.01
N LYS A 358 -11.37 11.69 -5.73
CA LYS A 358 -12.43 12.67 -5.50
C LYS A 358 -13.17 12.97 -6.80
N ASN A 359 -12.44 13.09 -7.90
CA ASN A 359 -12.98 13.40 -9.21
C ASN A 359 -13.26 12.11 -10.00
N ASN A 360 -14.55 11.76 -10.13
CA ASN A 360 -15.02 10.67 -11.01
C ASN A 360 -15.73 11.26 -12.24
N VAL A 361 -15.74 10.53 -13.35
CA VAL A 361 -16.35 10.99 -14.62
C VAL A 361 -17.69 10.29 -14.82
N HIS A 362 -18.74 11.06 -15.13
CA HIS A 362 -20.11 10.54 -15.27
C HIS A 362 -20.68 10.85 -16.66
N ILE A 363 -20.60 9.88 -17.55
CA ILE A 363 -21.02 10.01 -18.95
C ILE A 363 -22.49 9.63 -19.08
N TRP A 364 -23.28 10.52 -19.68
CA TRP A 364 -24.67 10.26 -20.05
C TRP A 364 -24.76 9.89 -21.53
N SER A 365 -24.66 8.60 -21.83
CA SER A 365 -24.62 7.96 -23.14
C SER A 365 -23.40 8.34 -24.00
N ALA A 366 -23.20 9.63 -24.24
CA ALA A 366 -22.16 10.18 -25.11
C ALA A 366 -21.30 11.20 -24.38
N VAL A 367 -20.00 11.22 -24.70
CA VAL A 367 -19.03 12.19 -24.15
C VAL A 367 -19.39 13.60 -24.61
N LYS A 368 -19.51 14.53 -23.67
CA LYS A 368 -19.76 15.96 -23.89
C LYS A 368 -18.66 16.81 -23.27
N GLU A 369 -18.70 18.12 -23.52
CA GLU A 369 -17.74 19.08 -22.96
C GLU A 369 -17.66 19.05 -21.43
N GLU A 370 -18.78 18.82 -20.74
CA GLU A 370 -18.79 18.64 -19.28
C GLU A 370 -17.91 17.47 -18.85
N ASN A 371 -18.01 16.33 -19.54
CA ASN A 371 -17.18 15.16 -19.26
C ASN A 371 -15.70 15.42 -19.56
N ARG A 372 -15.37 16.27 -20.54
CA ARG A 372 -13.98 16.66 -20.79
C ARG A 372 -13.38 17.43 -19.62
N LYS A 373 -14.18 18.27 -18.93
CA LYS A 373 -13.76 18.96 -17.71
C LYS A 373 -13.59 17.98 -16.54
N GLU A 374 -14.51 17.03 -16.39
CA GLU A 374 -14.38 15.96 -15.38
C GLU A 374 -13.09 15.14 -15.60
N ILE A 375 -12.80 14.78 -16.85
CA ILE A 375 -11.57 14.08 -17.23
C ILE A 375 -10.33 14.94 -16.92
N GLU A 376 -10.38 16.25 -17.17
CA GLU A 376 -9.30 17.17 -16.82
C GLU A 376 -9.04 17.18 -15.31
N ALA A 377 -10.09 17.31 -14.50
CA ALA A 377 -10.01 17.31 -13.04
C ALA A 377 -9.47 15.97 -12.49
N MET A 378 -9.94 14.84 -13.04
CA MET A 378 -9.39 13.52 -12.72
C MET A 378 -7.91 13.41 -13.09
N THR A 379 -7.51 13.93 -14.25
CA THR A 379 -6.11 13.95 -14.70
C THR A 379 -5.24 14.76 -13.74
N ASP A 380 -5.70 15.94 -13.31
CA ASP A 380 -5.00 16.79 -12.34
C ASP A 380 -4.79 16.08 -11.01
N GLU A 381 -5.81 15.38 -10.52
CA GLU A 381 -5.72 14.61 -9.28
C GLU A 381 -4.71 13.46 -9.41
N LEU A 382 -4.77 12.68 -10.48
CA LEU A 382 -3.88 11.53 -10.73
C LEU A 382 -2.42 11.94 -10.96
N CYS A 383 -2.20 13.06 -11.63
CA CYS A 383 -0.88 13.56 -12.00
C CYS A 383 -0.31 14.59 -11.02
N LYS A 384 -1.01 14.93 -9.92
CA LYS A 384 -0.57 15.98 -8.98
C LYS A 384 0.90 15.84 -8.56
N GLU A 385 1.32 14.64 -8.21
CA GLU A 385 2.71 14.36 -7.80
C GLU A 385 3.69 14.44 -8.98
N TYR A 386 3.29 13.98 -10.16
CA TYR A 386 4.12 14.05 -11.37
C TYR A 386 4.33 15.51 -11.80
N ILE A 387 3.27 16.32 -11.74
CA ILE A 387 3.30 17.76 -12.01
C ILE A 387 4.19 18.47 -10.98
N ALA A 388 4.05 18.15 -9.69
CA ALA A 388 4.86 18.77 -8.63
C ALA A 388 6.36 18.44 -8.77
N LYS A 389 6.71 17.26 -9.29
CA LYS A 389 8.09 16.84 -9.57
C LYS A 389 8.62 17.37 -10.91
N SER A 390 7.78 17.92 -11.78
CA SER A 390 8.17 18.38 -13.12
C SER A 390 8.88 19.74 -13.07
N ASP A 391 10.03 19.84 -13.72
CA ASP A 391 10.78 21.10 -13.82
C ASP A 391 10.01 22.22 -14.54
N THR A 392 9.12 21.84 -15.46
CA THR A 392 8.38 22.75 -16.35
C THR A 392 6.92 22.96 -15.94
N LEU A 393 6.26 21.94 -15.38
CA LEU A 393 4.84 22.01 -15.01
C LEU A 393 4.59 22.41 -13.56
N ALA A 394 5.58 22.32 -12.67
CA ALA A 394 5.39 22.61 -11.26
C ALA A 394 5.06 24.09 -10.99
N ASN A 395 4.06 24.34 -10.15
CA ASN A 395 3.85 25.66 -9.55
C ASN A 395 4.91 25.91 -8.46
N LYS A 396 6.00 26.60 -8.82
CA LYS A 396 7.13 26.89 -7.91
C LYS A 396 6.79 27.90 -6.81
N ASN A 397 5.58 28.48 -6.81
CA ASN A 397 5.13 29.50 -5.85
C ASN A 397 3.88 29.07 -5.05
N ASP A 398 3.60 27.76 -4.93
CA ASP A 398 2.52 27.27 -4.09
C ASP A 398 2.87 27.36 -2.59
N MET A 399 2.56 28.50 -1.97
CA MET A 399 2.80 28.73 -0.54
C MET A 399 1.91 27.86 0.37
N SER A 400 0.96 27.11 -0.18
CA SER A 400 0.22 26.12 0.62
C SER A 400 1.13 25.01 1.16
N ALA A 401 2.33 24.84 0.58
CA ALA A 401 3.38 23.99 1.10
C ALA A 401 3.77 24.33 2.56
N LEU A 402 3.70 25.61 2.96
CA LEU A 402 4.00 26.02 4.33
C LEU A 402 2.98 25.46 5.34
N PHE A 403 1.73 25.23 4.93
CA PHE A 403 0.72 24.58 5.77
C PHE A 403 0.94 23.07 5.92
N ARG A 404 1.94 22.48 5.25
CA ARG A 404 2.35 21.08 5.44
C ARG A 404 3.39 20.91 6.54
N ILE A 405 3.93 22.01 7.07
CA ILE A 405 4.75 21.97 8.29
C ILE A 405 3.83 21.60 9.47
N GLY A 406 4.25 20.62 10.26
CA GLY A 406 3.49 20.17 11.43
C GLY A 406 3.53 21.20 12.54
N TYR A 407 2.37 21.68 12.99
CA TYR A 407 2.22 22.59 14.12
C TYR A 407 1.28 22.00 15.16
N GLY A 408 1.68 22.00 16.43
CA GLY A 408 0.73 21.85 17.54
C GLY A 408 -0.07 23.13 17.76
N LEU A 409 -1.09 23.06 18.61
CA LEU A 409 -1.81 24.22 19.11
C LEU A 409 -1.67 24.30 20.62
N TYR A 410 -1.32 25.49 21.09
CA TYR A 410 -0.90 25.73 22.46
C TYR A 410 -1.61 26.94 23.03
N VAL A 411 -1.92 26.93 24.32
CA VAL A 411 -2.20 28.17 25.06
C VAL A 411 -0.92 28.62 25.75
N VAL A 412 -0.41 29.77 25.35
CA VAL A 412 0.72 30.41 26.04
C VAL A 412 0.18 31.36 27.09
N THR A 413 0.60 31.19 28.35
CA THR A 413 0.16 32.04 29.46
C THR A 413 1.27 32.94 29.97
N SER A 414 0.87 34.11 30.46
CA SER A 414 1.74 35.20 30.91
C SER A 414 1.01 36.02 31.98
N ASN A 415 1.74 36.81 32.76
CA ASN A 415 1.17 37.70 33.77
C ASN A 415 1.97 39.01 33.78
N ASP A 416 1.29 40.15 33.79
CA ASP A 416 1.91 41.50 33.74
C ASP A 416 2.24 42.09 35.12
N GLY A 417 2.16 41.27 36.16
CA GLY A 417 2.26 41.65 37.58
C GLY A 417 0.91 42.02 38.21
N LYS A 418 -0.16 42.15 37.43
CA LYS A 418 -1.51 42.48 37.91
C LYS A 418 -2.55 41.45 37.51
N ARG A 419 -2.48 40.93 36.29
CA ARG A 419 -3.51 40.05 35.71
C ARG A 419 -2.88 38.90 34.92
N ASP A 420 -3.49 37.73 35.04
CA ASP A 420 -3.17 36.57 34.22
C ASP A 420 -3.74 36.75 32.81
N ASN A 421 -3.00 36.30 31.81
CA ASN A 421 -3.38 36.40 30.41
C ASN A 421 -2.92 35.15 29.63
N GLY A 422 -3.62 34.84 28.53
CA GLY A 422 -3.31 33.72 27.66
C GLY A 422 -3.60 34.02 26.20
N LEU A 423 -2.90 33.35 25.28
CA LEU A 423 -3.21 33.37 23.85
C LEU A 423 -3.01 32.00 23.20
N ILE A 424 -3.68 31.78 22.07
CA ILE A 424 -3.40 30.63 21.20
C ILE A 424 -2.14 30.91 20.38
N VAL A 425 -1.22 29.94 20.36
CA VAL A 425 0.00 29.93 19.55
C VAL A 425 0.09 28.58 18.85
N ASN A 426 0.52 28.56 17.59
CA ASN A 426 0.81 27.33 16.84
C ASN A 426 2.31 27.10 16.59
N THR A 427 3.13 28.13 16.80
CA THR A 427 4.56 28.11 16.51
C THR A 427 5.36 27.95 17.80
N VAL A 428 5.41 26.70 18.28
CA VAL A 428 6.26 26.27 19.40
C VAL A 428 7.12 25.11 18.91
N THR A 429 8.42 25.12 19.23
CA THR A 429 9.36 24.07 18.81
C THR A 429 10.44 23.88 19.85
N GLN A 430 10.77 22.62 20.16
CA GLN A 430 11.95 22.29 20.93
C GLN A 430 13.19 22.50 20.06
N LEU A 431 14.14 23.31 20.54
CA LEU A 431 15.37 23.62 19.82
C LEU A 431 16.50 22.63 20.16
N THR A 432 16.64 22.26 21.44
CA THR A 432 17.67 21.35 21.95
C THR A 432 17.14 20.55 23.13
N ASP A 433 17.68 19.35 23.36
CA ASP A 433 17.39 18.47 24.50
C ASP A 433 18.45 18.54 25.60
N ASN A 434 19.67 19.04 25.31
CA ASN A 434 20.71 19.28 26.29
C ASN A 434 21.50 20.59 26.01
N PRO A 435 21.20 21.71 26.69
CA PRO A 435 20.11 21.90 27.66
C PRO A 435 18.73 21.92 26.97
N TYR A 436 17.64 21.68 27.70
CA TYR A 436 16.28 21.81 27.16
C TYR A 436 15.98 23.26 26.78
N ARG A 437 15.78 23.52 25.48
CA ARG A 437 15.41 24.83 24.95
C ARG A 437 14.16 24.76 24.10
N VAL A 438 13.27 25.75 24.26
CA VAL A 438 12.02 25.87 23.49
C VAL A 438 11.94 27.26 22.87
N ALA A 439 11.58 27.33 21.59
CA ALA A 439 11.21 28.56 20.90
C ALA A 439 9.70 28.74 20.88
N VAL A 440 9.23 29.97 21.15
CA VAL A 440 7.83 30.36 21.03
C VAL A 440 7.74 31.64 20.19
N ASN A 441 7.05 31.58 19.05
CA ASN A 441 6.87 32.75 18.20
C ASN A 441 5.51 33.38 18.44
N ILE A 442 5.49 34.69 18.71
CA ILE A 442 4.28 35.43 19.03
C ILE A 442 4.20 36.69 18.17
N ASN A 443 3.05 36.92 17.55
CA ASN A 443 2.77 38.15 16.81
C ASN A 443 2.84 39.36 17.74
N LYS A 444 3.57 40.41 17.34
CA LYS A 444 3.81 41.62 18.15
C LYS A 444 2.54 42.41 18.50
N ALA A 445 1.44 42.22 17.78
CA ALA A 445 0.15 42.84 18.09
C ALA A 445 -0.51 42.25 19.35
N ASN A 446 -0.17 41.00 19.71
CA ASN A 446 -0.76 40.32 20.86
C ASN A 446 -0.26 40.91 22.18
N TYR A 447 -1.17 41.08 23.14
CA TYR A 447 -0.81 41.60 24.46
C TYR A 447 0.28 40.78 25.14
N SER A 448 0.17 39.45 25.04
CA SER A 448 1.11 38.51 25.63
C SER A 448 2.54 38.68 25.11
N HIS A 449 2.75 39.15 23.87
CA HIS A 449 4.09 39.43 23.36
C HIS A 449 4.80 40.47 24.23
N HIS A 450 4.15 41.60 24.49
CA HIS A 450 4.72 42.67 25.30
C HIS A 450 4.90 42.24 26.77
N VAL A 451 3.94 41.49 27.32
CA VAL A 451 4.01 40.98 28.70
C VAL A 451 5.23 40.07 28.85
N ILE A 452 5.41 39.11 27.94
CA ILE A 452 6.53 38.15 27.98
C ILE A 452 7.86 38.86 27.75
N GLN A 453 7.90 39.85 26.85
CA GLN A 453 9.09 40.68 26.64
C GLN A 453 9.49 41.47 27.89
N GLN A 454 8.52 41.89 28.70
CA GLN A 454 8.76 42.61 29.94
C GLN A 454 9.14 41.68 31.10
N THR A 455 8.47 40.54 31.26
CA THR A 455 8.63 39.66 32.44
C THR A 455 9.66 38.57 32.26
N GLY A 456 9.97 38.20 31.02
CA GLY A 456 10.94 37.14 30.71
C GLY A 456 10.47 35.74 31.10
N VAL A 457 9.19 35.53 31.39
CA VAL A 457 8.62 34.22 31.74
C VAL A 457 7.30 33.97 31.02
N LEU A 458 7.04 32.72 30.67
CA LEU A 458 5.80 32.24 30.04
C LEU A 458 5.58 30.77 30.37
N ASN A 459 4.35 30.28 30.25
CA ASN A 459 4.10 28.83 30.15
C ASN A 459 3.55 28.48 28.77
N VAL A 460 3.86 27.27 28.32
CA VAL A 460 3.22 26.64 27.15
C VAL A 460 2.32 25.53 27.66
N ASN A 461 1.04 25.56 27.28
CA ASN A 461 0.06 24.52 27.57
C ASN A 461 -0.27 23.79 26.27
N CYS A 462 0.10 22.52 26.15
CA CYS A 462 -0.16 21.69 24.98
C CYS A 462 -1.63 21.26 24.98
N LEU A 463 -2.43 21.81 24.07
CA LEU A 463 -3.85 21.44 23.98
C LEU A 463 -3.98 19.99 23.52
N SER A 464 -4.90 19.24 24.12
CA SER A 464 -5.26 17.90 23.63
C SER A 464 -6.36 18.01 22.57
N VAL A 465 -6.55 16.95 21.78
CA VAL A 465 -7.65 16.84 20.79
C VAL A 465 -9.06 16.95 21.40
N GLU A 466 -9.19 16.84 22.71
CA GLU A 466 -10.45 17.04 23.45
C GLU A 466 -10.80 18.53 23.66
N ALA A 467 -9.90 19.47 23.34
CA ALA A 467 -10.13 20.90 23.54
C ALA A 467 -11.31 21.39 22.67
N PRO A 468 -12.42 21.85 23.29
CA PRO A 468 -13.57 22.33 22.52
C PRO A 468 -13.26 23.69 21.86
N PHE A 469 -14.05 24.05 20.85
CA PHE A 469 -13.91 25.33 20.14
C PHE A 469 -13.91 26.55 21.09
N SER A 470 -14.65 26.46 22.21
CA SER A 470 -14.72 27.52 23.23
C SER A 470 -13.38 27.87 23.88
N VAL A 471 -12.40 26.96 23.91
CA VAL A 471 -11.02 27.27 24.33
C VAL A 471 -10.38 28.25 23.35
N PHE A 472 -10.55 28.02 22.06
CA PHE A 472 -10.02 28.88 20.99
C PHE A 472 -10.75 30.22 20.94
N GLU A 473 -12.05 30.25 21.20
CA GLU A 473 -12.80 31.51 21.32
C GLU A 473 -12.25 32.38 22.45
N ARG A 474 -12.06 31.78 23.62
CA ARG A 474 -11.59 32.47 24.83
C ARG A 474 -10.15 32.98 24.70
N PHE A 475 -9.23 32.14 24.23
CA PHE A 475 -7.80 32.50 24.18
C PHE A 475 -7.35 33.08 22.84
N GLY A 476 -8.04 32.78 21.73
CA GLY A 476 -7.66 33.20 20.38
C GLY A 476 -8.42 34.42 19.84
N PHE A 477 -9.68 34.63 20.20
CA PHE A 477 -10.53 35.69 19.61
C PHE A 477 -10.79 36.90 20.51
N GLN A 478 -10.21 36.90 21.71
CA GLN A 478 -10.37 37.97 22.70
C GLN A 478 -9.01 38.58 23.04
N SER A 479 -8.97 39.88 23.34
CA SER A 479 -7.75 40.55 23.79
C SER A 479 -7.66 40.54 25.31
N GLY A 480 -6.52 40.10 25.85
CA GLY A 480 -6.25 40.18 27.30
C GLY A 480 -6.12 41.60 27.84
N ARG A 481 -6.08 42.61 26.95
CA ARG A 481 -6.10 44.03 27.35
C ARG A 481 -7.46 44.44 27.94
N THR A 482 -8.54 43.79 27.50
CA THR A 482 -9.91 44.19 27.81
C THR A 482 -10.73 43.12 28.52
N VAL A 483 -10.37 41.84 28.37
CA VAL A 483 -11.12 40.72 28.93
C VAL A 483 -10.26 39.89 29.87
N ASP A 484 -10.82 39.51 31.02
CA ASP A 484 -10.24 38.48 31.88
C ASP A 484 -10.54 37.09 31.31
N LYS A 485 -9.55 36.49 30.65
CA LYS A 485 -9.70 35.18 30.00
C LYS A 485 -9.81 34.02 30.98
N PHE A 486 -9.41 34.21 32.24
CA PHE A 486 -9.45 33.17 33.27
C PHE A 486 -10.65 33.30 34.19
N GLU A 487 -11.53 34.28 33.97
CA GLU A 487 -12.78 34.44 34.70
C GLU A 487 -13.60 33.14 34.68
N GLY A 488 -14.00 32.69 35.87
CA GLY A 488 -14.78 31.46 36.08
C GLY A 488 -13.99 30.15 35.90
N GLN A 489 -12.67 30.18 35.71
CA GLN A 489 -11.84 28.98 35.61
C GLN A 489 -11.16 28.63 36.94
N LYS A 490 -10.90 27.34 37.14
CA LYS A 490 -10.02 26.87 38.21
C LYS A 490 -8.59 27.26 37.89
N VAL A 491 -7.96 27.99 38.81
CA VAL A 491 -6.60 28.51 38.65
C VAL A 491 -5.60 27.50 39.23
N ASN A 492 -4.71 26.99 38.38
CA ASN A 492 -3.53 26.23 38.81
C ASN A 492 -2.27 27.04 38.49
N ARG A 493 -1.32 27.14 39.44
CA ARG A 493 -0.06 27.89 39.24
C ARG A 493 1.14 26.96 39.22
N SER A 494 2.06 27.28 38.35
CA SER A 494 3.35 26.61 38.19
C SER A 494 4.45 27.31 39.02
N GLY A 495 5.66 26.75 39.04
CA GLY A 495 6.78 27.25 39.84
C GLY A 495 7.24 28.67 39.49
N ASN A 496 6.97 29.16 38.28
CA ASN A 496 7.26 30.55 37.88
C ASN A 496 6.11 31.54 38.22
N GLY A 497 5.07 31.08 38.91
CA GLY A 497 3.92 31.88 39.33
C GLY A 497 2.83 32.06 38.26
N LEU A 498 3.05 31.62 37.03
CA LEU A 498 2.07 31.72 35.95
C LEU A 498 1.03 30.60 36.00
N VAL A 499 -0.16 30.91 35.49
CA VAL A 499 -1.28 29.97 35.39
C VAL A 499 -1.02 28.92 34.31
N PHE A 500 -1.38 27.67 34.56
CA PHE A 500 -1.51 26.64 33.53
C PHE A 500 -2.94 26.08 33.56
N LEU A 501 -3.41 25.57 32.42
CA LEU A 501 -4.80 25.15 32.24
C LEU A 501 -5.10 23.87 33.06
N ASP A 502 -6.29 23.82 33.66
CA ASP A 502 -6.74 22.64 34.43
C ASP A 502 -7.20 21.47 33.55
N LYS A 503 -7.72 21.77 32.35
CA LYS A 503 -8.36 20.82 31.43
C LYS A 503 -7.92 21.07 30.00
N TYR A 504 -8.18 20.06 29.15
CA TYR A 504 -7.95 20.11 27.72
C TYR A 504 -6.48 20.27 27.32
N ILE A 505 -5.58 19.84 28.20
CA ILE A 505 -4.15 19.82 27.96
C ILE A 505 -3.60 18.43 28.27
N ASN A 506 -2.60 18.00 27.51
CA ASN A 506 -1.87 16.76 27.76
C ASN A 506 -0.48 16.99 28.39
N ALA A 507 0.04 18.22 28.31
CA ALA A 507 1.27 18.63 28.96
C ALA A 507 1.30 20.14 29.18
N PHE A 508 2.14 20.60 30.11
CA PHE A 508 2.55 22.00 30.18
C PHE A 508 4.04 22.14 30.53
N MET A 509 4.62 23.28 30.15
CA MET A 509 6.00 23.65 30.44
C MET A 509 6.08 25.08 30.94
N SER A 510 6.83 25.30 32.02
CA SER A 510 7.22 26.64 32.49
C SER A 510 8.55 27.03 31.86
N LEU A 511 8.59 28.23 31.28
CA LEU A 511 9.69 28.71 30.48
C LEU A 511 10.24 30.03 31.04
N LYS A 512 11.55 30.19 30.94
CA LYS A 512 12.26 31.45 31.18
C LYS A 512 12.97 31.88 29.90
N VAL A 513 12.73 33.11 29.46
CA VAL A 513 13.30 33.71 28.26
C VAL A 513 14.79 33.97 28.48
N GLU A 514 15.59 33.51 27.53
CA GLU A 514 17.05 33.67 27.51
C GLU A 514 17.48 34.60 26.38
N GLN A 515 16.76 34.52 25.24
CA GLN A 515 17.04 35.33 24.07
C GLN A 515 15.74 35.71 23.35
N TYR A 516 15.74 36.91 22.78
CA TYR A 516 14.69 37.43 21.92
C TYR A 516 15.25 37.65 20.52
N VAL A 517 14.50 37.23 19.49
CA VAL A 517 14.83 37.47 18.09
C VAL A 517 13.65 38.15 17.39
N ASP A 518 13.92 39.26 16.71
CA ASP A 518 12.94 39.98 15.91
C ASP A 518 12.81 39.36 14.51
N LEU A 519 11.60 38.97 14.12
CA LEU A 519 11.26 38.37 12.82
C LEU A 519 10.31 39.27 12.01
N GLY A 520 10.28 40.58 12.28
CA GLY A 520 9.37 41.52 11.64
C GLY A 520 8.02 41.57 12.36
N THR A 521 7.01 40.85 11.86
CA THR A 521 5.66 40.85 12.45
C THR A 521 5.56 40.02 13.73
N HIS A 522 6.51 39.11 13.95
CA HIS A 522 6.58 38.22 15.11
C HIS A 522 7.88 38.41 15.88
N GLY A 523 7.85 38.10 17.16
CA GLY A 523 9.03 37.91 17.98
C GLY A 523 9.18 36.44 18.38
N MET A 524 10.40 35.91 18.29
CA MET A 524 10.75 34.57 18.78
C MET A 524 11.40 34.68 20.15
N PHE A 525 10.82 33.99 21.13
CA PHE A 525 11.37 33.85 22.47
C PHE A 525 12.05 32.49 22.61
N ILE A 526 13.37 32.48 22.80
CA ILE A 526 14.15 31.27 23.06
C ILE A 526 14.29 31.12 24.57
N CYS A 527 13.86 29.98 25.10
CA CYS A 527 13.66 29.81 26.54
C CYS A 527 14.33 28.55 27.09
N SER A 528 14.85 28.60 28.32
CA SER A 528 15.05 27.39 29.16
C SER A 528 13.70 26.83 29.60
N VAL A 529 13.61 25.51 29.66
CA VAL A 529 12.55 24.82 30.41
C VAL A 529 12.94 24.78 31.89
N THR A 530 12.12 25.38 32.76
CA THR A 530 12.33 25.36 34.22
C THR A 530 11.46 24.34 34.92
N GLU A 531 10.37 23.91 34.28
CA GLU A 531 9.44 22.90 34.77
C GLU A 531 8.69 22.30 33.58
N ALA A 532 8.39 21.00 33.63
CA ALA A 532 7.53 20.34 32.66
C ALA A 532 6.70 19.26 33.36
N ARG A 533 5.44 19.10 32.97
CA ARG A 533 4.55 18.05 33.49
C ARG A 533 3.73 17.44 32.36
N VAL A 534 3.63 16.11 32.37
CA VAL A 534 2.66 15.36 31.57
C VAL A 534 1.36 15.31 32.36
N MET A 535 0.25 15.68 31.70
CA MET A 535 -1.08 15.80 32.29
C MET A 535 -2.01 14.67 31.85
N SER A 536 -1.82 14.12 30.65
CA SER A 536 -2.55 12.94 30.14
C SER A 536 -1.83 12.33 28.92
N ASP A 537 -2.22 11.11 28.55
CA ASP A 537 -1.74 10.44 27.32
C ASP A 537 -2.58 10.80 26.07
N GLN A 538 -3.47 11.80 26.17
CA GLN A 538 -4.29 12.24 25.04
C GLN A 538 -3.44 12.89 23.95
N GLU A 539 -3.81 12.67 22.68
CA GLU A 539 -3.09 13.24 21.54
C GLU A 539 -3.07 14.77 21.59
N THR A 540 -1.94 15.37 21.15
CA THR A 540 -1.80 16.83 21.04
C THR A 540 -2.65 17.34 19.88
N MET A 541 -3.40 18.41 20.12
CA MET A 541 -4.10 19.16 19.10
C MET A 541 -3.11 19.70 18.07
N THR A 542 -3.16 19.20 16.84
CA THR A 542 -2.43 19.79 15.72
C THR A 542 -3.27 20.85 15.02
N TYR A 543 -2.62 21.79 14.36
CA TYR A 543 -3.31 22.79 13.54
C TYR A 543 -4.21 22.14 12.49
N THR A 544 -3.75 21.06 11.86
CA THR A 544 -4.51 20.27 10.88
C THR A 544 -5.74 19.61 11.52
N TYR A 545 -5.59 18.99 12.70
CA TYR A 545 -6.73 18.38 13.39
C TYR A 545 -7.78 19.43 13.76
N TYR A 546 -7.35 20.59 14.28
CA TYR A 546 -8.24 21.69 14.60
C TYR A 546 -9.06 22.15 13.39
N GLN A 547 -8.40 22.39 12.24
CA GLN A 547 -9.10 22.83 11.01
C GLN A 547 -10.12 21.81 10.52
N ASN A 548 -9.81 20.52 10.63
CA ASN A 548 -10.67 19.46 10.09
C ASN A 548 -11.85 19.09 11.02
N ASN A 549 -11.63 19.14 12.34
CA ASN A 549 -12.52 18.50 13.32
C ASN A 549 -13.08 19.45 14.39
N VAL A 550 -12.42 20.57 14.71
CA VAL A 550 -12.79 21.43 15.84
C VAL A 550 -13.32 22.79 15.42
N LYS A 551 -12.72 23.39 14.40
CA LYS A 551 -13.18 24.67 13.84
C LYS A 551 -14.58 24.45 13.22
N PRO A 552 -15.60 25.21 13.64
CA PRO A 552 -16.92 25.14 13.05
C PRO A 552 -16.84 25.37 11.54
N LYS A 553 -17.39 24.43 10.78
CA LYS A 553 -17.53 24.60 9.33
C LYS A 553 -18.69 25.58 9.07
N PRO A 554 -18.51 26.57 8.20
CA PRO A 554 -19.59 27.48 7.85
C PRO A 554 -20.77 26.69 7.25
N GLN A 555 -21.98 26.91 7.76
CA GLN A 555 -23.21 26.34 7.20
C GLN A 555 -23.76 27.29 6.14
N THR A 556 -23.20 27.23 4.93
CA THR A 556 -23.53 28.14 3.83
C THR A 556 -24.70 27.66 2.96
N GLU A 557 -25.13 26.41 3.13
CA GLU A 557 -26.18 25.80 2.31
C GLU A 557 -27.52 26.55 2.47
N GLY A 558 -28.04 27.07 1.35
CA GLY A 558 -29.29 27.84 1.31
C GLY A 558 -29.20 29.29 1.80
N LYS A 559 -28.01 29.80 2.12
CA LYS A 559 -27.81 31.19 2.60
C LYS A 559 -27.22 32.08 1.51
N LYS A 560 -27.59 33.36 1.53
CA LYS A 560 -27.02 34.40 0.65
C LYS A 560 -26.30 35.45 1.50
N GLY A 561 -25.10 35.83 1.06
CA GLY A 561 -24.30 36.86 1.72
C GLY A 561 -22.82 36.48 1.79
N PHE A 562 -22.17 36.76 2.92
CA PHE A 562 -20.73 36.65 3.08
C PHE A 562 -20.38 35.83 4.32
N VAL A 563 -19.32 35.03 4.24
CA VAL A 563 -18.79 34.22 5.34
C VAL A 563 -17.42 34.72 5.77
N CYS A 564 -17.20 34.85 7.07
CA CYS A 564 -15.91 35.16 7.65
C CYS A 564 -14.98 33.94 7.59
N LYS A 565 -13.87 34.04 6.85
CA LYS A 565 -12.85 32.98 6.66
C LYS A 565 -12.19 32.54 7.97
N VAL A 566 -12.17 33.44 8.97
CA VAL A 566 -11.49 33.21 10.25
C VAL A 566 -12.33 32.33 11.17
N CYS A 567 -13.61 32.64 11.39
CA CYS A 567 -14.45 31.97 12.38
C CYS A 567 -15.76 31.37 11.82
N GLY A 568 -16.05 31.54 10.54
CA GLY A 568 -17.26 31.01 9.89
C GLY A 568 -18.56 31.77 10.16
N TYR A 569 -18.50 32.98 10.75
CA TYR A 569 -19.68 33.83 10.91
C TYR A 569 -20.26 34.20 9.55
N ILE A 570 -21.59 34.09 9.40
CA ILE A 570 -22.30 34.44 8.17
C ILE A 570 -23.00 35.78 8.35
N TYR A 571 -22.69 36.72 7.48
CA TYR A 571 -23.42 37.96 7.28
C TYR A 571 -24.39 37.77 6.10
N GLU A 572 -25.69 37.82 6.37
CA GLU A 572 -26.72 37.68 5.33
C GLU A 572 -27.11 39.07 4.81
N GLY A 573 -26.69 39.40 3.59
CA GLY A 573 -26.91 40.70 2.96
C GLY A 573 -26.33 40.73 1.54
N ASP A 574 -26.85 41.61 0.68
CA ASP A 574 -26.46 41.68 -0.74
C ASP A 574 -25.05 42.29 -0.93
N GLU A 575 -24.64 43.19 -0.05
CA GLU A 575 -23.32 43.84 -0.05
C GLU A 575 -22.71 43.79 1.36
N LEU A 576 -21.38 43.62 1.44
CA LEU A 576 -20.65 43.60 2.70
C LEU A 576 -20.27 45.04 3.10
N PRO A 577 -20.69 45.55 4.27
CA PRO A 577 -20.29 46.88 4.73
C PRO A 577 -18.76 47.00 4.90
N GLU A 578 -18.15 48.08 4.40
CA GLU A 578 -16.69 48.28 4.49
C GLU A 578 -16.18 48.36 5.94
N ASP A 579 -17.03 48.80 6.87
CA ASP A 579 -16.75 48.93 8.30
C ASP A 579 -17.20 47.71 9.13
N ILE A 580 -17.63 46.61 8.49
CA ILE A 580 -18.06 45.42 9.22
C ILE A 580 -16.93 44.86 10.07
N ILE A 581 -17.23 44.64 11.34
CA ILE A 581 -16.37 43.92 12.27
C ILE A 581 -17.11 42.63 12.63
N CYS A 582 -16.51 41.48 12.29
CA CYS A 582 -17.07 40.19 12.59
C CYS A 582 -17.43 40.11 14.09
N PRO A 583 -18.69 39.82 14.47
CA PRO A 583 -19.10 39.87 15.86
C PRO A 583 -18.41 38.79 16.72
N LEU A 584 -17.96 37.69 16.09
CA LEU A 584 -17.29 36.58 16.75
C LEU A 584 -15.78 36.80 16.90
N CYS A 585 -15.05 37.02 15.80
CA CYS A 585 -13.58 37.10 15.84
C CYS A 585 -13.02 38.52 15.80
N LYS A 586 -13.86 39.54 15.60
CA LYS A 586 -13.47 40.96 15.51
C LYS A 586 -12.57 41.33 14.33
N HIS A 587 -12.46 40.46 13.33
CA HIS A 587 -11.80 40.76 12.05
C HIS A 587 -12.69 41.63 11.15
N GLY A 588 -12.05 42.46 10.32
CA GLY A 588 -12.74 43.41 9.42
C GLY A 588 -13.23 42.78 8.11
N ALA A 589 -13.82 43.61 7.24
CA ALA A 589 -14.39 43.22 5.94
C ALA A 589 -13.47 42.35 5.06
N VAL A 590 -12.15 42.57 5.11
CA VAL A 590 -11.13 41.84 4.32
C VAL A 590 -11.10 40.32 4.57
N ASP A 591 -11.62 39.89 5.72
CA ASP A 591 -11.66 38.49 6.11
C ASP A 591 -12.99 37.80 5.78
N PHE A 592 -13.89 38.46 5.06
CA PHE A 592 -15.10 37.88 4.52
C PHE A 592 -14.95 37.50 3.05
N GLU A 593 -15.71 36.50 2.62
CA GLU A 593 -15.83 36.10 1.22
C GLU A 593 -17.29 35.80 0.86
N PRO A 594 -17.73 36.00 -0.39
CA PRO A 594 -19.10 35.73 -0.80
C PRO A 594 -19.41 34.23 -0.71
N ILE A 595 -20.62 33.91 -0.26
CA ILE A 595 -21.17 32.56 -0.27
C ILE A 595 -21.57 32.20 -1.70
N GLN A 596 -20.96 31.14 -2.25
CA GLN A 596 -21.22 30.64 -3.61
C GLN A 596 -22.51 29.82 -3.71
#